data_AF-A0A9D2JJ92-F1
#
_entry.id   AF-A0A9D2JJ92-F1
#
_cell.length_a   1.000
_cell.length_b   1.000
_cell.length_c   1.000
_cell.angle_alpha   90.00
_cell.angle_beta   90.00
_cell.angle_gamma   90.00
#
_symmetry.space_group_name_H-M   'P 1'
#
loop_
_entity.id
_entity.type
_entity.pdbx_description
1 polymer ?
#
loop_
_entity_poly.entity_id
_entity_poly.type
_entity_poly.pdbx_seq_one_letter_code
_entity_poly.pdbx_strand_id
1 'polypeptide(L)'
;MTSYHMIFKNGYSGSLNKCGGLPTHLPEVWPQIDGTDLAFLFQLYCDGEKLNIPNTLCIQGYQLFEEGDYNSDIVVVQLPLNAKENIQQIGLSCPISPDYSGGDIEFEVVEEQDNYNLDDLDEFNQWEKMRVLCSKLLGWCEKEIIPSNWVFLGWLADEAPLVIGGGYNLCLFLTPEGKVVASYHRPC
;
A
#
# COMPACT_ATOMS: atom_id res chain seq x y z
N MET A 1 -16.06 12.72 -4.25
CA MET A 1 -15.60 11.87 -3.13
C MET A 1 -14.20 12.29 -2.70
N THR A 2 -13.91 12.31 -1.40
CA THR A 2 -12.56 12.62 -0.90
C THR A 2 -11.66 11.39 -0.98
N SER A 3 -10.43 11.57 -1.44
CA SER A 3 -9.35 10.58 -1.42
C SER A 3 -8.07 11.18 -0.83
N TYR A 4 -7.17 10.29 -0.40
CA TYR A 4 -5.89 10.68 0.20
C TYR A 4 -4.75 10.11 -0.65
N HIS A 5 -4.20 10.94 -1.53
CA HIS A 5 -3.12 10.57 -2.43
C HIS A 5 -1.81 10.47 -1.67
N MET A 6 -1.10 9.37 -1.84
CA MET A 6 0.17 9.11 -1.17
C MET A 6 1.30 9.85 -1.88
N ILE A 7 2.14 10.52 -1.11
CA ILE A 7 3.38 11.14 -1.59
C ILE A 7 4.54 10.42 -0.91
N PHE A 8 5.30 9.66 -1.69
CA PHE A 8 6.45 8.93 -1.20
C PHE A 8 7.68 9.83 -1.18
N LYS A 9 8.27 10.02 0.00
CA LYS A 9 9.50 10.80 0.19
C LYS A 9 10.70 9.89 0.27
N ASN A 10 11.84 10.34 -0.23
CA ASN A 10 13.11 9.64 -0.01
C ASN A 10 13.70 10.05 1.35
N GLY A 11 14.14 9.06 2.13
CA GLY A 11 14.60 9.25 3.50
C GLY A 11 13.45 9.24 4.50
N TYR A 12 13.65 8.51 5.59
CA TYR A 12 12.68 8.41 6.68
C TYR A 12 12.98 9.47 7.74
N SER A 13 12.05 10.41 7.96
CA SER A 13 12.17 11.46 8.98
C SER A 13 11.40 11.17 10.26
N GLY A 14 10.66 10.06 10.31
CA GLY A 14 9.84 9.67 11.44
C GLY A 14 8.34 9.86 11.23
N SER A 15 7.87 9.91 9.98
CA SER A 15 6.43 9.94 9.70
C SER A 15 5.76 8.67 10.23
N LEU A 16 4.46 8.80 10.54
CA LEU A 16 3.64 7.68 10.97
C LEU A 16 3.63 6.58 9.89
N ASN A 17 3.42 6.96 8.63
CA ASN A 17 3.35 6.03 7.52
C ASN A 17 4.68 6.00 6.78
N LYS A 18 5.11 4.80 6.33
CA LYS A 18 6.42 4.64 5.69
C LYS A 18 6.43 3.57 4.61
N CYS A 19 7.37 3.72 3.69
CA CYS A 19 7.77 2.71 2.70
C CYS A 19 9.25 2.35 2.90
N GLY A 20 9.63 1.12 2.57
CA GLY A 20 10.99 0.60 2.67
C GLY A 20 11.59 0.58 4.09
N GLY A 21 12.86 0.17 4.16
CA GLY A 21 13.56 -0.04 5.42
C GLY A 21 12.97 -1.21 6.21
N LEU A 22 12.82 -1.04 7.52
CA LEU A 22 12.25 -2.06 8.43
C LEU A 22 10.91 -1.59 9.02
N PRO A 23 10.01 -2.52 9.39
CA PRO A 23 8.72 -2.17 9.96
C PRO A 23 8.88 -1.53 11.35
N THR A 24 7.97 -0.61 11.70
CA THR A 24 7.95 0.02 13.04
C THR A 24 7.41 -0.94 14.09
N HIS A 25 6.45 -1.79 13.73
CA HIS A 25 5.88 -2.81 14.61
C HIS A 25 6.14 -4.21 14.06
N LEU A 26 6.28 -5.17 14.97
CA LEU A 26 6.49 -6.56 14.61
C LEU A 26 5.16 -7.28 14.38
N PRO A 27 5.00 -8.01 13.25
CA PRO A 27 3.93 -8.99 13.14
C PRO A 27 4.15 -10.12 14.14
N GLU A 28 3.07 -10.80 14.56
CA GLU A 28 3.17 -11.93 15.50
C GLU A 28 3.98 -13.09 14.91
N VAL A 29 3.79 -13.35 13.62
CA VAL A 29 4.54 -14.30 12.82
C VAL A 29 5.11 -13.55 11.63
N TRP A 30 6.41 -13.73 11.37
CA TRP A 30 7.03 -13.08 10.22
C TRP A 30 6.43 -13.63 8.91
N PRO A 31 6.07 -12.77 7.95
CA PRO A 31 5.44 -13.23 6.70
C PRO A 31 6.42 -14.05 5.87
N GLN A 32 5.92 -15.15 5.30
CA GLN A 32 6.71 -16.10 4.53
C GLN A 32 5.96 -16.60 3.30
N ILE A 33 6.69 -16.91 2.23
CA ILE A 33 6.22 -17.71 1.08
C ILE A 33 7.16 -18.90 0.95
N ASP A 34 6.60 -20.12 0.91
CA ASP A 34 7.36 -21.38 0.81
C ASP A 34 8.49 -21.54 1.85
N GLY A 35 8.29 -20.95 3.05
CA GLY A 35 9.24 -20.98 4.16
C GLY A 35 10.35 -19.92 4.08
N THR A 36 10.35 -19.08 3.05
CA THR A 36 11.28 -17.95 2.90
C THR A 36 10.68 -16.68 3.47
N ASP A 37 11.43 -15.99 4.32
CA ASP A 37 11.04 -14.71 4.92
C ASP A 37 10.88 -13.61 3.86
N LEU A 38 9.79 -12.85 3.96
CA LEU A 38 9.51 -11.73 3.08
C LEU A 38 10.14 -10.44 3.61
N ALA A 39 10.52 -9.54 2.70
CA ALA A 39 10.99 -8.21 3.05
C ALA A 39 9.84 -7.22 3.18
N PHE A 40 10.03 -6.24 4.06
CA PHE A 40 9.06 -5.19 4.32
C PHE A 40 9.02 -4.17 3.17
N LEU A 41 7.80 -3.81 2.76
CA LEU A 41 7.54 -2.81 1.70
C LEU A 41 6.98 -1.51 2.23
N PHE A 42 5.90 -1.57 3.02
CA PHE A 42 5.21 -0.38 3.50
C PHE A 42 4.43 -0.65 4.77
N GLN A 43 4.11 0.42 5.49
CA GLN A 43 3.24 0.43 6.65
C GLN A 43 2.29 1.63 6.60
N LEU A 44 1.00 1.34 6.75
CA LEU A 44 -0.08 2.32 6.77
C LEU A 44 -0.88 2.17 8.06
N TYR A 45 -0.87 3.19 8.92
CA TYR A 45 -1.62 3.20 10.17
C TYR A 45 -3.11 3.43 9.95
N CYS A 46 -3.91 2.77 10.78
CA CYS A 46 -5.34 3.00 10.88
C CYS A 46 -5.57 4.20 11.80
N ASP A 47 -5.69 5.39 11.22
CA ASP A 47 -5.91 6.64 11.95
C ASP A 47 -7.40 6.94 12.18
N GLY A 48 -8.30 6.11 11.64
CA GLY A 48 -9.75 6.28 11.72
C GLY A 48 -10.31 7.35 10.78
N GLU A 49 -9.45 8.02 10.00
CA GLU A 49 -9.82 9.04 9.03
C GLU A 49 -9.52 8.57 7.60
N LYS A 50 -8.25 8.31 7.29
CA LYS A 50 -7.74 7.92 5.96
C LYS A 50 -7.82 6.41 5.77
N LEU A 51 -7.56 5.68 6.85
CA LEU A 51 -7.69 4.23 6.90
C LEU A 51 -8.43 3.84 8.18
N ASN A 52 -9.60 3.21 8.02
CA ASN A 52 -10.43 2.78 9.13
C ASN A 52 -10.72 1.29 9.05
N ILE A 53 -9.89 0.51 9.73
CA ILE A 53 -10.04 -0.94 9.85
C ILE A 53 -10.23 -1.27 11.34
N PRO A 54 -11.36 -1.88 11.74
CA PRO A 54 -11.62 -2.19 13.14
C PRO A 54 -10.51 -3.02 13.79
N ASN A 55 -10.19 -2.72 15.06
CA ASN A 55 -9.23 -3.45 15.91
C ASN A 55 -7.81 -3.60 15.30
N THR A 56 -7.44 -2.74 14.35
CA THR A 56 -6.17 -2.80 13.63
C THR A 56 -5.35 -1.53 13.94
N LEU A 57 -4.08 -1.69 14.27
CA LEU A 57 -3.13 -0.59 14.47
C LEU A 57 -2.67 -0.03 13.13
N CYS A 58 -2.16 -0.92 12.28
CA CYS A 58 -1.66 -0.63 10.96
C CYS A 58 -1.76 -1.89 10.10
N ILE A 59 -1.64 -1.68 8.79
CA ILE A 59 -1.36 -2.75 7.84
C ILE A 59 0.07 -2.62 7.35
N GLN A 60 0.69 -3.76 7.06
CA GLN A 60 2.04 -3.84 6.52
C GLN A 60 2.05 -4.71 5.26
N GLY A 61 2.75 -4.27 4.23
CA GLY A 61 2.97 -5.04 3.00
C GLY A 61 4.34 -5.69 3.00
N TYR A 62 4.39 -6.93 2.53
CA TYR A 62 5.61 -7.75 2.47
C TYR A 62 5.72 -8.47 1.13
N GLN A 63 6.94 -8.63 0.63
CA GLN A 63 7.20 -9.31 -0.64
C GLN A 63 8.53 -10.06 -0.60
N LEU A 64 8.62 -11.16 -1.33
CA LEU A 64 9.86 -11.89 -1.55
C LEU A 64 10.73 -11.11 -2.53
N PHE A 65 12.02 -10.99 -2.20
CA PHE A 65 13.04 -10.36 -3.03
C PHE A 65 14.14 -11.37 -3.35
N GLU A 66 14.26 -11.71 -4.63
CA GLU A 66 15.32 -12.59 -5.12
C GLU A 66 16.04 -11.93 -6.29
N GLU A 67 17.37 -11.78 -6.17
CA GLU A 67 18.27 -11.32 -7.25
C GLU A 67 17.88 -10.00 -7.96
N GLY A 68 17.11 -9.13 -7.31
CA GLY A 68 16.68 -7.84 -7.87
C GLY A 68 15.34 -7.88 -8.60
N ASP A 69 14.68 -9.02 -8.62
CA ASP A 69 13.35 -9.17 -9.19
C ASP A 69 12.24 -9.13 -8.13
N TYR A 70 11.13 -8.47 -8.50
CA TYR A 70 9.89 -8.33 -7.73
C TYR A 70 8.92 -9.44 -8.15
N ASN A 71 9.21 -10.68 -7.78
CA ASN A 71 8.63 -11.86 -8.42
C ASN A 71 7.52 -12.57 -7.61
N SER A 72 7.07 -12.00 -6.50
CA SER A 72 6.05 -12.64 -5.65
C SER A 72 4.85 -11.75 -5.38
N ASP A 73 3.74 -12.39 -5.03
CA ASP A 73 2.56 -11.72 -4.52
C ASP A 73 2.89 -10.97 -3.21
N ILE A 74 2.34 -9.77 -3.06
CA ILE A 74 2.44 -9.01 -1.82
C ILE A 74 1.50 -9.59 -0.77
N VAL A 75 2.08 -9.95 0.36
CA VAL A 75 1.36 -10.37 1.55
C VAL A 75 1.08 -9.16 2.42
N VAL A 76 -0.21 -8.87 2.64
CA VAL A 76 -0.65 -7.81 3.55
C VAL A 76 -0.98 -8.40 4.91
N VAL A 77 -0.39 -7.83 5.96
CA VAL A 77 -0.61 -8.24 7.35
C VAL A 77 -1.27 -7.11 8.12
N GLN A 78 -2.37 -7.42 8.82
CA GLN A 78 -2.99 -6.52 9.79
C GLN A 78 -2.35 -6.71 11.16
N LEU A 79 -1.88 -5.63 11.76
CA LEU A 79 -1.29 -5.67 13.10
C LEU A 79 -2.34 -5.23 14.13
N PRO A 80 -2.47 -5.95 15.25
CA PRO A 80 -3.43 -5.57 16.29
C PRO A 80 -2.98 -4.31 17.04
N LEU A 81 -3.92 -3.66 17.74
CA LEU A 81 -3.70 -2.42 18.52
C LEU A 81 -2.53 -2.50 19.53
N ASN A 82 -2.18 -3.71 19.98
CA ASN A 82 -1.12 -3.96 20.95
C ASN A 82 0.16 -4.53 20.30
N ALA A 83 0.33 -4.42 18.99
CA ALA A 83 1.51 -4.90 18.28
C ALA A 83 2.79 -4.27 18.85
N LYS A 84 3.80 -5.11 19.09
CA LYS A 84 5.06 -4.69 19.71
C LYS A 84 5.85 -3.81 18.77
N GLU A 85 6.45 -2.74 19.29
CA GLU A 85 7.42 -1.95 18.55
C GLU A 85 8.69 -2.75 18.24
N ASN A 86 9.24 -2.52 17.05
CA ASN A 86 10.46 -3.16 16.55
C ASN A 86 11.72 -2.43 17.03
N ILE A 87 11.89 -2.33 18.34
CA ILE A 87 13.03 -1.63 18.97
C ILE A 87 14.36 -2.26 18.57
N GLN A 88 14.36 -3.58 18.33
CA GLN A 88 15.55 -4.36 17.98
C GLN A 88 15.91 -4.29 16.48
N GLN A 89 15.13 -3.56 15.67
CA GLN A 89 15.37 -3.42 14.23
C GLN A 89 15.46 -4.78 13.51
N ILE A 90 14.52 -5.67 13.80
CA ILE A 90 14.42 -7.00 13.18
C ILE A 90 13.69 -6.88 11.85
N GLY A 91 14.20 -7.58 10.84
CA GLY A 91 13.49 -7.80 9.58
C GLY A 91 14.40 -7.82 8.37
N LEU A 92 13.79 -8.00 7.22
CA LEU A 92 14.42 -7.89 5.91
C LEU A 92 13.93 -6.60 5.25
N SER A 93 14.87 -5.77 4.80
CA SER A 93 14.56 -4.54 4.05
C SER A 93 14.63 -4.80 2.56
N CYS A 94 13.71 -4.19 1.80
CA CYS A 94 13.76 -4.21 0.34
C CYS A 94 15.09 -3.59 -0.18
N PRO A 95 15.89 -4.29 -1.00
CA PRO A 95 17.24 -3.88 -1.37
C PRO A 95 17.31 -2.88 -2.54
N ILE A 96 16.29 -2.02 -2.74
CA ILE A 96 16.17 -1.09 -3.90
C ILE A 96 17.46 -0.30 -4.13
N SER A 97 18.15 0.08 -3.06
CA SER A 97 19.50 0.65 -3.08
C SER A 97 20.17 0.47 -1.72
N PRO A 98 21.50 0.26 -1.65
CA PRO A 98 22.24 0.23 -0.38
C PRO A 98 22.02 1.45 0.52
N ASP A 99 21.67 2.59 -0.09
CA ASP A 99 21.44 3.86 0.62
C ASP A 99 19.96 4.11 0.95
N TYR A 100 19.04 3.26 0.48
CA TYR A 100 17.62 3.43 0.73
C TYR A 100 17.21 2.83 2.09
N SER A 101 17.18 3.69 3.10
CA SER A 101 16.76 3.34 4.47
C SER A 101 15.24 3.36 4.69
N GLY A 102 14.48 3.54 3.61
CA GLY A 102 13.04 3.81 3.65
C GLY A 102 12.72 5.28 3.46
N GLY A 103 11.43 5.57 3.42
CA GLY A 103 10.86 6.85 3.09
C GLY A 103 9.55 7.11 3.83
N ASP A 104 9.28 8.37 4.12
CA ASP A 104 7.98 8.78 4.65
C ASP A 104 6.89 8.65 3.58
N ILE A 105 5.68 8.28 4.02
CA ILE A 105 4.47 8.41 3.21
C ILE A 105 3.68 9.58 3.79
N GLU A 106 3.53 10.63 2.99
CA GLU A 106 2.65 11.76 3.28
C GLU A 106 1.36 11.65 2.46
N PHE A 107 0.36 12.46 2.81
CA PHE A 107 -0.93 12.44 2.13
C PHE A 107 -1.34 13.83 1.66
N GLU A 108 -1.77 13.92 0.40
CA GLU A 108 -2.50 15.05 -0.15
C GLU A 108 -3.99 14.71 -0.19
N VAL A 109 -4.85 15.63 0.28
CA VAL A 109 -6.30 15.50 0.17
C VAL A 109 -6.73 15.91 -1.23
N VAL A 110 -7.45 15.02 -1.91
CA VAL A 110 -7.92 15.23 -3.29
C VAL A 110 -9.42 14.97 -3.37
N GLU A 111 -10.13 15.87 -4.05
CA GLU A 111 -11.53 15.64 -4.39
C GLU A 111 -11.62 14.96 -5.77
N GLU A 112 -12.13 13.74 -5.77
CA GLU A 112 -12.31 12.89 -6.94
C GLU A 112 -13.77 12.90 -7.42
N GLN A 113 -13.97 12.70 -8.72
CA GLN A 113 -15.28 12.45 -9.30
C GLN A 113 -15.72 11.01 -9.02
N ASP A 114 -17.03 10.78 -8.96
CA ASP A 114 -17.56 9.46 -8.58
C ASP A 114 -17.74 8.51 -9.80
N ASN A 115 -17.50 9.01 -11.02
CA ASN A 115 -17.88 8.36 -12.28
C ASN A 115 -16.87 8.59 -13.42
N TYR A 116 -15.57 8.45 -13.14
CA TYR A 116 -14.57 8.45 -14.20
C TYR A 116 -14.89 7.36 -15.24
N ASN A 117 -14.92 7.74 -16.52
CA ASN A 117 -14.95 6.79 -17.63
C ASN A 117 -13.52 6.65 -18.18
N LEU A 118 -12.90 5.49 -17.93
CA LEU A 118 -11.56 5.19 -18.41
C LEU A 118 -11.54 4.89 -19.92
N ASP A 119 -12.69 4.68 -20.58
CA ASP A 119 -12.75 4.53 -22.03
C ASP A 119 -12.81 5.89 -22.77
N ASP A 120 -13.36 6.93 -22.12
CA ASP A 120 -13.46 8.30 -22.67
C ASP A 120 -12.23 9.16 -22.30
N LEU A 121 -11.10 8.51 -22.01
CA LEU A 121 -9.90 9.16 -21.53
C LEU A 121 -9.40 10.26 -22.49
N ASP A 122 -9.67 10.22 -23.79
CA ASP A 122 -9.21 11.28 -24.71
C ASP A 122 -9.68 12.71 -24.37
N GLU A 123 -10.74 12.88 -23.57
CA GLU A 123 -11.21 14.20 -23.10
C GLU A 123 -10.56 14.67 -21.79
N PHE A 124 -9.91 13.78 -21.03
CA PHE A 124 -9.14 14.18 -19.84
C PHE A 124 -7.79 14.76 -20.26
N ASN A 125 -7.38 15.86 -19.62
CA ASN A 125 -5.97 16.23 -19.72
C ASN A 125 -5.13 15.09 -19.09
N GLN A 126 -3.93 14.81 -19.64
CA GLN A 126 -3.09 13.71 -19.18
C GLN A 126 -2.82 13.73 -17.66
N TRP A 127 -2.88 14.92 -17.05
CA TRP A 127 -2.64 15.13 -15.63
C TRP A 127 -3.77 14.56 -14.74
N GLU A 128 -5.03 14.72 -15.14
CA GLU A 128 -6.17 14.14 -14.41
C GLU A 128 -6.18 12.61 -14.49
N LYS A 129 -5.77 12.03 -15.64
CA LYS A 129 -5.57 10.58 -15.78
C LYS A 129 -4.51 10.05 -14.83
N MET A 130 -3.37 10.72 -14.78
CA MET A 130 -2.24 10.33 -13.92
C MET A 130 -2.63 10.35 -12.44
N ARG A 131 -3.43 11.35 -12.02
CA ARG A 131 -3.87 11.46 -10.61
C ARG A 131 -4.85 10.37 -10.21
N VAL A 132 -5.76 9.95 -11.09
CA VAL A 132 -6.68 8.85 -10.75
C VAL A 132 -5.88 7.61 -10.37
N LEU A 133 -4.81 7.31 -11.11
CA LEU A 133 -3.97 6.12 -10.97
C LEU A 133 -2.90 6.20 -9.86
N CYS A 134 -2.69 7.36 -9.24
CA CYS A 134 -1.76 7.50 -8.12
C CYS A 134 -2.17 6.63 -6.94
N SER A 135 -1.18 6.20 -6.17
CA SER A 135 -1.32 5.51 -4.89
C SER A 135 -2.17 6.35 -3.97
N LYS A 136 -3.20 5.75 -3.39
CA LYS A 136 -4.19 6.48 -2.60
C LYS A 136 -4.89 5.59 -1.59
N LEU A 137 -5.44 6.23 -0.57
CA LEU A 137 -6.47 5.66 0.28
C LEU A 137 -7.82 6.26 -0.07
N LEU A 138 -8.84 5.40 -0.04
CA LEU A 138 -10.20 5.72 -0.47
C LEU A 138 -10.23 6.26 -1.92
N GLY A 139 -11.30 6.96 -2.28
CA GLY A 139 -11.48 7.51 -3.61
C GLY A 139 -12.15 6.55 -4.57
N TRP A 140 -12.13 6.95 -5.84
CA TRP A 140 -12.74 6.22 -6.93
C TRP A 140 -11.95 4.95 -7.26
N CYS A 141 -12.70 3.87 -7.49
CA CYS A 141 -12.23 2.57 -7.93
C CYS A 141 -13.30 1.99 -8.86
N GLU A 142 -12.88 1.30 -9.92
CA GLU A 142 -13.78 0.66 -10.86
C GLU A 142 -14.66 -0.36 -10.12
N LYS A 143 -15.98 -0.36 -10.37
CA LYS A 143 -16.90 -1.15 -9.53
C LYS A 143 -16.77 -2.64 -9.79
N GLU A 144 -16.40 -2.97 -11.02
CA GLU A 144 -16.24 -4.31 -11.57
C GLU A 144 -15.10 -5.07 -10.88
N ILE A 145 -14.10 -4.36 -10.36
CA ILE A 145 -12.97 -4.97 -9.64
C ILE A 145 -13.23 -5.16 -8.14
N ILE A 146 -14.24 -4.48 -7.57
CA ILE A 146 -14.58 -4.61 -6.15
C ILE A 146 -15.46 -5.85 -5.96
N PRO A 147 -15.01 -6.88 -5.22
CA PRO A 147 -15.85 -8.04 -4.94
C PRO A 147 -17.11 -7.65 -4.16
N SER A 148 -18.18 -8.41 -4.36
CA SER A 148 -19.47 -8.14 -3.69
C SER A 148 -19.32 -8.10 -2.17
N ASN A 149 -19.87 -7.04 -1.55
CA ASN A 149 -19.83 -6.76 -0.11
C ASN A 149 -18.44 -6.43 0.46
N TRP A 150 -17.43 -6.22 -0.38
CA TRP A 150 -16.11 -5.75 0.07
C TRP A 150 -16.05 -4.24 -0.01
N VAL A 151 -15.18 -3.63 0.79
CA VAL A 151 -14.94 -2.19 0.79
C VAL A 151 -13.57 -1.92 0.21
N PHE A 152 -13.49 -1.04 -0.79
CA PHE A 152 -12.22 -0.55 -1.30
C PHE A 152 -11.55 0.36 -0.27
N LEU A 153 -10.30 0.05 0.09
CA LEU A 153 -9.52 0.82 1.05
C LEU A 153 -8.55 1.78 0.37
N GLY A 154 -8.14 1.49 -0.86
CA GLY A 154 -7.08 2.21 -1.56
C GLY A 154 -6.29 1.28 -2.47
N TRP A 155 -5.30 1.84 -3.17
CA TRP A 155 -4.33 1.06 -3.91
C TRP A 155 -2.94 1.68 -3.85
N LEU A 156 -1.93 0.88 -4.14
CA LEU A 156 -0.56 1.34 -4.33
C LEU A 156 -0.11 1.01 -5.75
N ALA A 157 0.61 1.93 -6.37
CA ALA A 157 1.25 1.78 -7.67
C ALA A 157 2.78 1.75 -7.51
N ASP A 158 3.49 1.43 -8.58
CA ASP A 158 4.95 1.60 -8.65
C ASP A 158 5.31 3.09 -8.70
N GLU A 159 5.54 3.69 -7.53
CA GLU A 159 5.85 5.11 -7.37
C GLU A 159 7.07 5.33 -6.49
N ALA A 160 8.19 5.69 -7.12
CA ALA A 160 9.46 5.84 -6.43
C ALA A 160 9.36 6.78 -5.21
N PRO A 161 9.92 6.39 -4.05
CA PRO A 161 10.76 5.21 -3.84
C PRO A 161 10.03 3.88 -3.55
N LEU A 162 8.70 3.84 -3.51
CA LEU A 162 7.97 2.57 -3.39
C LEU A 162 8.05 1.80 -4.72
N VAL A 163 8.47 0.53 -4.64
CA VAL A 163 8.44 -0.39 -5.78
C VAL A 163 7.80 -1.68 -5.33
N ILE A 164 6.66 -2.01 -5.94
CA ILE A 164 5.87 -3.22 -5.71
C ILE A 164 6.03 -4.22 -6.86
N GLY A 165 6.48 -3.75 -8.02
CA GLY A 165 6.77 -4.53 -9.20
C GLY A 165 5.55 -4.83 -10.07
N GLY A 166 5.81 -5.04 -11.36
CA GLY A 166 4.85 -5.62 -12.30
C GLY A 166 4.02 -4.63 -13.11
N GLY A 167 4.02 -3.32 -12.81
CA GLY A 167 3.19 -2.36 -13.55
C GLY A 167 1.68 -2.54 -13.33
N TYR A 168 1.31 -3.15 -12.21
CA TYR A 168 -0.07 -3.29 -11.73
C TYR A 168 -0.26 -2.45 -10.47
N ASN A 169 -1.51 -2.06 -10.19
CA ASN A 169 -1.89 -1.49 -8.91
C ASN A 169 -2.19 -2.63 -7.92
N LEU A 170 -1.62 -2.54 -6.71
CA LEU A 170 -2.00 -3.36 -5.58
C LEU A 170 -3.25 -2.77 -4.93
N CYS A 171 -4.42 -3.29 -5.27
CA CYS A 171 -5.68 -2.88 -4.67
C CYS A 171 -5.87 -3.53 -3.30
N LEU A 172 -6.26 -2.72 -2.32
CA LEU A 172 -6.53 -3.13 -0.95
C LEU A 172 -8.04 -3.12 -0.70
N PHE A 173 -8.55 -4.22 -0.18
CA PHE A 173 -9.96 -4.39 0.14
C PHE A 173 -10.16 -4.85 1.58
N LEU A 174 -11.26 -4.43 2.20
CA LEU A 174 -11.74 -4.94 3.47
C LEU A 174 -12.90 -5.91 3.23
N THR A 175 -12.76 -7.15 3.69
CA THR A 175 -13.83 -8.14 3.64
C THR A 175 -14.90 -7.87 4.73
N PRO A 176 -16.12 -8.43 4.61
CA PRO A 176 -17.15 -8.33 5.65
C PRO A 176 -16.70 -8.83 7.03
N GLU A 177 -15.74 -9.75 7.08
CA GLU A 177 -15.18 -10.31 8.31
C GLU A 177 -14.11 -9.41 8.94
N GLY A 178 -13.81 -8.26 8.35
CA GLY A 178 -12.80 -7.32 8.82
C GLY A 178 -11.36 -7.69 8.45
N LYS A 179 -11.18 -8.53 7.41
CA LYS A 179 -9.86 -8.90 6.90
C LYS A 179 -9.45 -8.01 5.74
N VAL A 180 -8.18 -7.65 5.68
CA VAL A 180 -7.61 -6.94 4.54
C VAL A 180 -7.06 -7.95 3.54
N VAL A 181 -7.47 -7.79 2.28
CA VAL A 181 -7.03 -8.62 1.17
C VAL A 181 -6.46 -7.72 0.09
N ALA A 182 -5.35 -8.15 -0.51
CA ALA A 182 -4.74 -7.49 -1.65
C ALA A 182 -5.06 -8.23 -2.96
N SER A 183 -5.19 -7.48 -4.05
CA SER A 183 -5.29 -8.03 -5.41
C SER A 183 -4.57 -7.12 -6.41
N TYR A 184 -3.95 -7.72 -7.44
CA TYR A 184 -3.28 -6.98 -8.50
C TYR A 184 -4.22 -6.70 -9.66
N HIS A 185 -4.35 -5.43 -10.03
CA HIS A 185 -5.17 -5.00 -11.17
C HIS A 185 -4.36 -4.10 -12.10
N ARG A 186 -4.51 -4.32 -13.42
CA ARG A 186 -3.85 -3.44 -14.39
C ARG A 186 -4.53 -2.07 -14.34
N PRO A 187 -3.77 -0.97 -14.37
CA PRO A 187 -4.33 0.30 -14.79
C PRO A 187 -4.86 0.12 -16.23
N CYS A 188 -6.14 0.40 -16.45
CA CYS A 188 -6.78 0.33 -17.77
C CYS A 188 -6.18 1.36 -18.73
#